data_AF-A0A6N6KK04-F1
#
_entry.id   AF-A0A6N6KK04-F1
#
_cell.length_a   1.000
_cell.length_b   1.000
_cell.length_c   1.000
_cell.angle_alpha   90.00
_cell.angle_beta   90.00
_cell.angle_gamma   90.00
#
_symmetry.space_group_name_H-M   'P 1'
#
loop_
_entity.id
_entity.type
_entity.pdbx_description
1 polymer ?
#
loop_
_entity_poly.entity_id
_entity_poly.type
_entity_poly.pdbx_seq_one_letter_code
_entity_poly.pdbx_strand_id
1 'polypeptide(L)'
;MGMLAQTDAQCPSKKVPETVIYDVEKLSNALTADLTDEYDKACTIFEWVRFNIRYDSEAYRRNKKRINATTTDVLRRREAVCLGYSQLFADMCKYADLEVVVIDGHSKQGSYPPKMEEADHAWNAVRINGEWKLLDVTWAADLRGNQYFCTPPETFIQQHLPVDPMWQLLDNPVTPDQFKRGYLPSQKTDTPFAFRDSIQVLMDLSNDQQKIHT
;
A
#
# COMPACT_ATOMS: atom_id res chain seq x y z
N MET A 1 -14.48 -0.63 26.84
CA MET A 1 -13.10 -0.08 26.81
C MET A 1 -12.16 -1.22 26.48
N GLY A 2 -11.95 -1.48 25.19
CA GLY A 2 -10.96 -2.44 24.71
C GLY A 2 -9.80 -1.66 24.12
N MET A 3 -8.68 -1.63 24.83
CA MET A 3 -7.44 -1.00 24.40
C MET A 3 -6.81 -1.94 23.38
N LEU A 4 -6.90 -1.61 22.09
CA LEU A 4 -6.19 -2.32 21.03
C LEU A 4 -4.69 -2.07 21.23
N ALA A 5 -3.94 -3.14 21.42
CA ALA A 5 -2.49 -3.10 21.47
C ALA A 5 -1.96 -2.67 20.09
N GLN A 6 -1.65 -1.38 19.95
CA GLN A 6 -0.88 -0.85 18.84
C GLN A 6 0.58 -1.21 19.12
N THR A 7 1.07 -2.28 18.49
CA THR A 7 2.51 -2.50 18.41
C THR A 7 3.02 -1.56 17.33
N ASP A 8 3.68 -0.47 17.73
CA ASP A 8 4.52 0.30 16.82
C ASP A 8 5.51 -0.67 16.17
N ALA A 9 5.37 -0.92 14.88
CA ALA A 9 6.34 -1.70 14.12
C ALA A 9 7.70 -1.00 14.25
N GLN A 10 8.61 -1.57 15.03
CA GLN A 10 9.93 -0.99 15.23
C GLN A 10 10.83 -1.43 14.07
N CYS A 11 10.79 -0.67 12.98
CA CYS A 11 11.63 -0.94 11.82
C CYS A 11 13.11 -0.66 12.14
N PRO A 12 14.05 -1.37 11.48
CA PRO A 12 15.47 -1.04 11.59
C PRO A 12 15.75 0.40 11.12
N SER A 13 16.40 1.19 11.98
CA SER A 13 16.85 2.54 11.61
C SER A 13 18.09 2.47 10.72
N LYS A 14 18.03 3.14 9.57
CA LYS A 14 19.14 3.22 8.60
C LYS A 14 19.51 4.65 8.29
N LYS A 15 20.82 4.89 8.15
CA LYS A 15 21.35 6.13 7.58
C LYS A 15 21.92 5.81 6.20
N VAL A 16 21.49 6.56 5.20
CA VAL A 16 21.98 6.42 3.82
C VAL A 16 22.75 7.69 3.42
N PRO A 17 23.82 7.57 2.63
CA PRO A 17 24.51 8.74 2.09
C PRO A 17 23.58 9.63 1.25
N GLU A 18 23.73 10.95 1.32
CA GLU A 18 22.93 11.87 0.49
C GLU A 18 23.10 11.62 -1.01
N THR A 19 24.21 11.03 -1.44
CA THR A 19 24.50 10.76 -2.85
C THR A 19 23.59 9.70 -3.47
N VAL A 20 22.93 8.85 -2.67
CA VAL A 20 22.06 7.77 -3.18
C VAL A 20 20.57 8.11 -3.14
N ILE A 21 20.17 9.18 -2.45
CA ILE A 21 18.75 9.46 -2.13
C ILE A 21 17.89 9.92 -3.32
N TYR A 22 18.49 10.09 -4.50
CA TYR A 22 17.83 10.52 -5.75
C TYR A 22 17.76 9.41 -6.81
N ASP A 23 18.23 8.21 -6.47
CA ASP A 23 18.31 7.05 -7.35
C ASP A 23 17.59 5.89 -6.64
N VAL A 24 16.47 5.44 -7.21
CA VAL A 24 15.54 4.51 -6.55
C VAL A 24 16.22 3.18 -6.22
N GLU A 25 17.02 2.66 -7.16
CA GLU A 25 17.77 1.42 -7.01
C GLU A 25 18.83 1.55 -5.92
N LYS A 26 19.71 2.57 -6.03
CA LYS A 26 20.80 2.74 -5.07
C LYS A 26 20.30 3.01 -3.66
N LEU A 27 19.22 3.79 -3.54
CA LEU A 27 18.58 4.05 -2.26
C LEU A 27 18.03 2.77 -1.65
N SER A 28 17.26 1.99 -2.41
CA SER A 28 16.68 0.75 -1.91
C SER A 28 17.76 -0.24 -1.47
N ASN A 29 18.78 -0.43 -2.31
CA ASN A 29 19.92 -1.29 -1.99
C ASN A 29 20.65 -0.80 -0.74
N ALA A 30 20.87 0.51 -0.58
CA ALA A 30 21.55 1.06 0.59
C ALA A 30 20.73 0.93 1.89
N LEU A 31 19.40 0.99 1.81
CA LEU A 31 18.52 0.79 2.97
C LEU A 31 18.46 -0.68 3.42
N THR A 32 18.64 -1.61 2.49
CA THR A 32 18.38 -3.05 2.71
C THR A 32 19.62 -3.93 2.69
N ALA A 33 20.81 -3.37 2.42
CA ALA A 33 22.05 -4.12 2.19
C ALA A 33 22.43 -5.15 3.27
N ASP A 34 22.15 -4.87 4.54
CA ASP A 34 22.44 -5.71 5.69
C ASP A 34 21.19 -6.35 6.31
N LEU A 35 20.03 -6.22 5.65
CA LEU A 35 18.77 -6.82 6.08
C LEU A 35 18.51 -8.09 5.29
N THR A 36 18.23 -9.18 6.00
CA THR A 36 17.89 -10.49 5.41
C THR A 36 16.40 -10.78 5.49
N ASP A 37 15.76 -10.34 6.57
CA ASP A 37 14.34 -10.53 6.81
C ASP A 37 13.48 -9.62 5.91
N GLU A 38 12.47 -10.21 5.26
CA GLU A 38 11.58 -9.52 4.32
C GLU A 38 10.74 -8.43 5.01
N TYR A 39 10.32 -8.67 6.26
CA TYR A 39 9.59 -7.70 7.04
C TYR A 39 10.46 -6.49 7.32
N ASP A 40 11.70 -6.70 7.79
CA ASP A 40 12.64 -5.62 8.08
C ASP A 40 12.93 -4.77 6.83
N LYS A 41 13.16 -5.40 5.67
CA LYS A 41 13.33 -4.70 4.39
C LYS A 41 12.12 -3.83 4.05
N ALA A 42 10.92 -4.41 4.07
CA ALA A 42 9.68 -3.71 3.74
C ALA A 42 9.40 -2.56 4.72
N CYS A 43 9.62 -2.80 6.02
CA CYS A 43 9.43 -1.84 7.11
C CYS A 43 10.39 -0.65 6.96
N THR A 44 11.67 -0.90 6.71
CA THR A 44 12.67 0.15 6.49
C THR A 44 12.35 1.00 5.25
N ILE A 45 11.94 0.39 4.14
CA ILE A 45 11.53 1.13 2.93
C ILE A 45 10.26 1.96 3.23
N PHE A 46 9.26 1.36 3.88
CA PHE A 46 8.02 2.01 4.27
C PHE A 46 8.29 3.28 5.10
N GLU A 47 9.08 3.16 6.17
CA GLU A 47 9.42 4.31 7.02
C GLU A 47 10.21 5.37 6.25
N TRP A 48 11.16 4.97 5.42
CA TRP A 48 11.93 5.93 4.65
C TRP A 48 11.01 6.75 3.75
N VAL A 49 10.11 6.12 2.99
CA VAL A 49 9.17 6.84 2.12
C VAL A 49 8.24 7.73 2.96
N ARG A 50 7.68 7.20 4.05
CA ARG A 50 6.79 7.91 4.96
C ARG A 50 7.39 9.21 5.49
N PHE A 51 8.64 9.19 5.92
CA PHE A 51 9.29 10.35 6.53
C PHE A 51 9.93 11.30 5.54
N ASN A 52 10.18 10.86 4.29
CA ASN A 52 10.94 11.65 3.33
C ASN A 52 10.11 12.18 2.15
N ILE A 53 8.87 11.75 1.98
CA ILE A 53 7.96 12.25 0.93
C ILE A 53 6.79 12.98 1.58
N ARG A 54 6.46 14.17 1.06
CA ARG A 54 5.33 14.99 1.49
C ARG A 54 4.13 14.84 0.54
N TYR A 55 2.93 14.96 1.09
CA TYR A 55 1.72 14.87 0.30
C TYR A 55 1.49 16.16 -0.48
N ASP A 56 1.32 16.07 -1.81
CA ASP A 56 0.99 17.20 -2.68
C ASP A 56 -0.51 17.53 -2.59
N SER A 57 -0.92 18.18 -1.51
CA SER A 57 -2.32 18.56 -1.29
C SER A 57 -2.83 19.54 -2.37
N GLU A 58 -1.96 20.33 -2.99
CA GLU A 58 -2.34 21.28 -4.04
C GLU A 58 -2.70 20.56 -5.34
N ALA A 59 -1.88 19.61 -5.77
CA ALA A 59 -2.16 18.72 -6.88
C ALA A 59 -3.45 17.94 -6.67
N TYR A 60 -3.63 17.36 -5.47
CA TYR A 60 -4.84 16.64 -5.11
C TYR A 60 -6.09 17.51 -5.24
N ARG A 61 -6.07 18.74 -4.69
CA ARG A 61 -7.18 19.70 -4.81
C ARG A 61 -7.49 20.10 -6.25
N ARG A 62 -6.51 20.02 -7.15
CA ARG A 62 -6.66 20.25 -8.59
C ARG A 62 -7.03 18.97 -9.37
N ASN A 63 -7.40 17.90 -8.68
CA ASN A 63 -7.74 16.58 -9.25
C ASN A 63 -6.63 16.00 -10.15
N LYS A 64 -5.36 16.31 -9.84
CA LYS A 64 -4.23 15.74 -10.56
C LYS A 64 -3.85 14.40 -9.95
N LYS A 65 -4.45 13.31 -10.47
CA LYS A 65 -4.14 11.93 -10.05
C LYS A 65 -2.70 11.51 -10.41
N ARG A 66 -2.07 12.16 -11.39
CA ARG A 66 -0.66 11.93 -11.78
C ARG A 66 0.07 13.25 -11.98
N ILE A 67 1.04 13.53 -11.11
CA ILE A 67 1.88 14.75 -11.16
C ILE A 67 3.36 14.45 -11.39
N ASN A 68 3.80 13.24 -11.03
CA ASN A 68 5.15 12.75 -11.27
C ASN A 68 5.12 11.85 -12.52
N ALA A 69 6.12 11.99 -13.40
CA ALA A 69 6.24 11.10 -14.55
C ALA A 69 6.85 9.75 -14.12
N THR A 70 7.79 9.79 -13.17
CA THR A 70 8.54 8.65 -12.65
C THR A 70 8.71 8.69 -11.12
N THR A 71 9.07 7.58 -10.50
CA THR A 71 9.45 7.50 -9.07
C THR A 71 10.72 8.26 -8.75
N THR A 72 11.64 8.41 -9.72
CA THR A 72 12.78 9.34 -9.61
C THR A 72 12.33 10.79 -9.44
N ASP A 73 11.26 11.22 -10.11
CA ASP A 73 10.72 12.57 -9.92
C ASP A 73 10.11 12.76 -8.52
N VAL A 74 9.52 11.70 -7.95
CA VAL A 74 9.06 11.72 -6.55
C VAL A 74 10.23 11.93 -5.61
N LEU A 75 11.34 11.20 -5.79
CA LEU A 75 12.56 11.37 -4.98
C LEU A 75 13.17 12.76 -5.08
N ARG A 76 13.21 13.33 -6.29
CA ARG A 76 13.75 14.69 -6.53
C ARG A 76 12.87 15.78 -5.91
N ARG A 77 11.55 15.67 -6.07
CA ARG A 77 10.60 16.67 -5.56
C ARG A 77 10.32 16.54 -4.08
N ARG A 78 10.52 15.34 -3.50
CA ARG A 78 10.08 14.98 -2.15
C ARG A 78 8.57 15.16 -1.95
N GLU A 79 7.81 14.98 -3.03
CA GLU A 79 6.39 15.29 -3.05
C GLU A 79 5.63 14.41 -4.07
N ALA A 80 4.48 13.87 -3.66
CA ALA A 80 3.60 13.04 -4.48
C ALA A 80 2.15 13.04 -3.97
N VAL A 81 1.23 12.54 -4.80
CA VAL A 81 -0.11 12.07 -4.37
C VAL A 81 -0.09 10.55 -4.16
N CYS A 82 -1.18 9.95 -3.68
CA CYS A 82 -1.28 8.53 -3.29
C CYS A 82 -0.62 7.56 -4.28
N LEU A 83 -0.92 7.66 -5.58
CA LEU A 83 -0.31 6.82 -6.61
C LEU A 83 1.23 6.92 -6.65
N GLY A 84 1.79 8.12 -6.47
CA GLY A 84 3.24 8.31 -6.49
C GLY A 84 3.94 7.74 -5.25
N TYR A 85 3.28 7.74 -4.09
CA TYR A 85 3.76 7.04 -2.89
C TYR A 85 3.79 5.54 -3.12
N SER A 86 2.67 4.98 -3.58
CA SER A 86 2.51 3.54 -3.76
C SER A 86 3.43 2.98 -4.84
N GLN A 87 3.67 3.73 -5.92
CA GLN A 87 4.63 3.35 -6.96
C GLN A 87 6.07 3.46 -6.47
N LEU A 88 6.42 4.51 -5.71
CA LEU A 88 7.78 4.63 -5.17
C LEU A 88 8.10 3.49 -4.21
N PHE A 89 7.17 3.15 -3.32
CA PHE A 89 7.31 1.99 -2.44
C PHE A 89 7.51 0.70 -3.24
N ALA A 90 6.65 0.45 -4.24
CA ALA A 90 6.74 -0.74 -5.07
C ALA A 90 8.08 -0.85 -5.83
N ASP A 91 8.54 0.24 -6.45
CA ASP A 91 9.82 0.26 -7.17
C ASP A 91 11.00 0.01 -6.23
N MET A 92 10.98 0.57 -5.02
CA MET A 92 12.02 0.30 -4.02
C MET A 92 11.99 -1.16 -3.57
N CYS A 93 10.82 -1.71 -3.25
CA CYS A 93 10.63 -3.12 -2.89
C CYS A 93 11.15 -4.07 -3.97
N LYS A 94 10.94 -3.76 -5.25
CA LYS A 94 11.49 -4.55 -6.36
C LYS A 94 13.01 -4.67 -6.32
N TYR A 95 13.73 -3.59 -6.00
CA TYR A 95 15.19 -3.63 -5.86
C TYR A 95 15.66 -4.32 -4.57
N ALA A 96 14.77 -4.51 -3.59
CA ALA A 96 15.03 -5.26 -2.37
C ALA A 96 14.63 -6.75 -2.46
N ASP A 97 14.28 -7.21 -3.66
CA ASP A 97 13.76 -8.56 -3.95
C ASP A 97 12.47 -8.90 -3.20
N LEU A 98 11.57 -7.92 -3.02
CA LEU A 98 10.25 -8.11 -2.40
C LEU A 98 9.15 -8.14 -3.46
N GLU A 99 8.25 -9.13 -3.36
CA GLU A 99 7.01 -9.15 -4.15
C GLU A 99 6.02 -8.10 -3.62
N VAL A 100 5.55 -7.22 -4.50
CA VAL A 100 4.70 -6.09 -4.14
C VAL A 100 3.77 -5.74 -5.30
N VAL A 101 2.56 -5.31 -4.97
CA VAL A 101 1.59 -4.79 -5.94
C VAL A 101 1.12 -3.40 -5.52
N VAL A 102 0.79 -2.57 -6.51
CA VAL A 102 0.01 -1.34 -6.31
C VAL A 102 -1.46 -1.71 -6.47
N ILE A 103 -2.29 -1.27 -5.54
CA ILE A 103 -3.72 -1.55 -5.50
C ILE A 103 -4.47 -0.23 -5.63
N ASP A 104 -5.32 -0.13 -6.65
CA ASP A 104 -6.27 0.96 -6.80
C ASP A 104 -7.60 0.65 -6.11
N GLY A 105 -8.25 1.68 -5.56
CA GLY A 105 -9.53 1.53 -4.90
C GLY A 105 -10.12 2.83 -4.37
N HIS A 106 -10.99 2.66 -3.38
CA HIS A 106 -11.79 3.73 -2.80
C HIS A 106 -11.45 3.91 -1.33
N SER A 107 -11.42 5.17 -0.89
CA SER A 107 -11.19 5.51 0.51
C SER A 107 -12.38 6.23 1.15
N LYS A 108 -12.51 6.14 2.49
CA LYS A 108 -13.55 6.89 3.25
C LYS A 108 -13.13 8.29 3.69
N GLN A 109 -11.93 8.75 3.37
CA GLN A 109 -11.37 10.00 3.91
C GLN A 109 -11.88 11.27 3.21
N GLY A 110 -12.55 11.15 2.05
CA GLY A 110 -12.97 12.30 1.23
C GLY A 110 -14.46 12.67 1.30
N SER A 111 -15.37 11.72 1.52
CA SER A 111 -16.81 11.98 1.51
C SER A 111 -17.62 10.94 2.29
N TYR A 112 -18.80 11.35 2.78
CA TYR A 112 -19.79 10.45 3.36
C TYR A 112 -21.16 10.62 2.68
N PRO A 113 -21.71 9.57 2.03
CA PRO A 113 -21.07 8.28 1.78
C PRO A 113 -19.82 8.41 0.87
N PRO A 114 -18.90 7.44 0.89
CA PRO A 114 -17.76 7.42 -0.02
C PRO A 114 -18.26 7.38 -1.47
N LYS A 115 -17.58 8.14 -2.35
CA LYS A 115 -17.80 8.09 -3.79
C LYS A 115 -17.24 6.77 -4.33
N MET A 116 -18.02 6.08 -5.15
CA MET A 116 -17.67 4.76 -5.67
C MET A 116 -17.71 4.69 -7.20
N GLU A 117 -17.82 5.85 -7.85
CA GLU A 117 -17.88 5.96 -9.32
C GLU A 117 -16.51 5.72 -9.96
N GLU A 118 -15.45 6.19 -9.30
CA GLU A 118 -14.06 6.00 -9.73
C GLU A 118 -13.18 5.72 -8.52
N ALA A 119 -12.12 4.94 -8.71
CA ALA A 119 -11.04 4.81 -7.74
C ALA A 119 -10.43 6.20 -7.47
N ASP A 120 -10.33 6.54 -6.18
CA ASP A 120 -9.83 7.81 -5.68
C ASP A 120 -8.57 7.69 -4.82
N HIS A 121 -8.14 6.45 -4.57
CA HIS A 121 -6.99 6.17 -3.73
C HIS A 121 -6.18 4.96 -4.24
N ALA A 122 -4.91 4.91 -3.87
CA ALA A 122 -3.99 3.84 -4.23
C ALA A 122 -3.06 3.51 -3.06
N TRP A 123 -2.79 2.23 -2.83
CA TRP A 123 -1.95 1.71 -1.75
C TRP A 123 -1.20 0.44 -2.22
N ASN A 124 -0.63 -0.35 -1.30
CA ASN A 124 0.10 -1.57 -1.65
C ASN A 124 -0.32 -2.81 -0.87
N ALA A 125 -0.06 -3.97 -1.45
CA ALA A 125 0.16 -5.20 -0.71
C ALA A 125 1.58 -5.70 -1.00
N VAL A 126 2.27 -6.14 0.04
CA VAL A 126 3.63 -6.71 -0.03
C VAL A 126 3.59 -8.13 0.50
N ARG A 127 4.29 -9.07 -0.16
CA ARG A 127 4.40 -10.44 0.32
C ARG A 127 5.57 -10.54 1.29
N ILE A 128 5.30 -11.01 2.49
CA ILE A 128 6.28 -11.19 3.57
C ILE A 128 6.08 -12.60 4.14
N ASN A 129 7.14 -13.40 4.14
CA ASN A 129 7.16 -14.77 4.62
C ASN A 129 6.04 -15.63 4.00
N GLY A 130 5.80 -15.43 2.69
CA GLY A 130 4.78 -16.14 1.92
C GLY A 130 3.36 -15.57 2.03
N GLU A 131 3.11 -14.58 2.89
CA GLU A 131 1.78 -13.98 3.10
C GLU A 131 1.69 -12.54 2.59
N TRP A 132 0.59 -12.20 1.92
CA TRP A 132 0.31 -10.82 1.52
C TRP A 132 -0.11 -9.97 2.72
N LYS A 133 0.50 -8.79 2.85
CA LYS A 133 0.26 -7.81 3.91
C LYS A 133 -0.15 -6.47 3.30
N LEU A 134 -1.25 -5.90 3.79
CA LEU A 134 -1.74 -4.59 3.33
C LEU A 134 -1.01 -3.45 4.03
N LEU A 135 -0.73 -2.39 3.27
CA LEU A 135 -0.13 -1.17 3.80
C LEU A 135 -0.52 0.06 2.98
N ASP A 136 -0.50 1.23 3.62
CA ASP A 136 -0.72 2.53 3.00
C ASP A 136 0.31 3.55 3.49
N VAL A 137 1.35 3.76 2.70
CA VAL A 137 2.43 4.70 3.00
C VAL A 137 1.94 6.15 3.00
N THR A 138 0.96 6.46 2.15
CA THR A 138 0.40 7.82 2.00
C THR A 138 -0.27 8.24 3.29
N TRP A 139 -1.18 7.40 3.82
CA TRP A 139 -1.91 7.70 5.05
C TRP A 139 -1.01 7.62 6.28
N ALA A 140 -0.02 6.73 6.29
CA ALA A 140 0.99 6.70 7.35
C ALA A 140 1.79 8.01 7.44
N ALA A 141 2.08 8.63 6.30
CA ALA A 141 2.80 9.90 6.22
C ALA A 141 1.92 11.08 6.64
N ASP A 142 0.68 11.14 6.14
CA ASP A 142 -0.23 12.27 6.35
C ASP A 142 -0.86 12.28 7.75
N LEU A 143 -1.36 11.12 8.22
CA LEU A 143 -2.07 11.00 9.49
C LEU A 143 -1.16 10.74 10.70
N ARG A 144 0.15 10.60 10.48
CA ARG A 144 1.17 10.32 11.51
C ARG A 144 0.87 9.11 12.42
N GLY A 145 0.03 8.17 11.97
CA GLY A 145 -0.23 6.92 12.67
C GLY A 145 0.62 5.79 12.10
N ASN A 146 1.36 5.06 12.94
CA ASN A 146 2.15 3.89 12.54
C ASN A 146 1.29 2.66 12.16
N GLN A 147 -0.04 2.82 12.12
CA GLN A 147 -1.01 1.72 12.01
C GLN A 147 -1.26 1.21 10.58
N TYR A 148 -0.63 1.81 9.56
CA TYR A 148 -0.86 1.46 8.15
C TYR A 148 0.26 0.61 7.53
N PHE A 149 1.10 -0.04 8.33
CA PHE A 149 2.04 -1.06 7.86
C PHE A 149 1.60 -2.44 8.35
N CYS A 150 1.49 -3.40 7.42
CA CYS A 150 0.98 -4.75 7.71
C CYS A 150 -0.36 -4.75 8.47
N THR A 151 -1.27 -3.85 8.11
CA THR A 151 -2.57 -3.70 8.77
C THR A 151 -3.43 -4.94 8.52
N PRO A 152 -4.08 -5.51 9.57
CA PRO A 152 -4.99 -6.64 9.38
C PRO A 152 -6.10 -6.31 8.36
N PRO A 153 -6.42 -7.21 7.42
CA PRO A 153 -7.46 -7.03 6.40
C PRO A 153 -8.80 -6.51 6.95
N GLU A 154 -9.23 -7.03 8.10
CA GLU A 154 -10.49 -6.70 8.78
C GLU A 154 -10.50 -5.28 9.35
N THR A 155 -9.30 -4.74 9.63
CA THR A 155 -9.11 -3.35 10.02
C THR A 155 -9.02 -2.47 8.77
N PHE A 156 -8.23 -2.89 7.78
CA PHE A 156 -7.96 -2.11 6.57
C PHE A 156 -9.23 -1.87 5.72
N ILE A 157 -10.07 -2.89 5.56
CA ILE A 157 -11.34 -2.83 4.80
C ILE A 157 -12.36 -1.84 5.37
N GLN A 158 -12.18 -1.38 6.62
CA GLN A 158 -13.05 -0.36 7.19
C GLN A 158 -12.88 0.99 6.49
N GLN A 159 -11.70 1.23 5.91
CA GLN A 159 -11.33 2.52 5.32
C GLN A 159 -10.91 2.44 3.85
N HIS A 160 -10.53 1.26 3.36
CA HIS A 160 -10.03 1.03 2.01
C HIS A 160 -10.77 -0.12 1.32
N LEU A 161 -11.42 0.15 0.19
CA LEU A 161 -12.05 -0.89 -0.64
C LEU A 161 -11.32 -0.98 -1.97
N PRO A 162 -10.59 -2.08 -2.27
CA PRO A 162 -9.95 -2.25 -3.58
C PRO A 162 -10.98 -2.42 -4.69
N VAL A 163 -10.60 -2.05 -5.91
CA VAL A 163 -11.40 -2.34 -7.11
C VAL A 163 -11.54 -3.84 -7.32
N ASP A 164 -10.45 -4.59 -7.17
CA ASP A 164 -10.48 -6.06 -7.22
C ASP A 164 -10.68 -6.66 -5.81
N PRO A 165 -11.76 -7.43 -5.57
CA PRO A 165 -12.03 -8.05 -4.28
C PRO A 165 -10.93 -8.97 -3.75
N MET A 166 -10.06 -9.54 -4.60
CA MET A 166 -8.96 -10.41 -4.14
C MET A 166 -7.98 -9.69 -3.23
N TRP A 167 -7.77 -8.39 -3.48
CA TRP A 167 -6.88 -7.56 -2.68
C TRP A 167 -7.48 -7.11 -1.35
N GLN A 168 -8.71 -7.51 -1.03
CA GLN A 168 -9.22 -7.36 0.33
C GLN A 168 -8.52 -8.32 1.29
N LEU A 169 -7.98 -9.44 0.79
CA LEU A 169 -7.38 -10.52 1.60
C LEU A 169 -8.35 -11.08 2.66
N LEU A 170 -9.65 -11.06 2.34
CA LEU A 170 -10.72 -11.56 3.20
C LEU A 170 -11.36 -12.79 2.55
N ASP A 171 -11.63 -13.81 3.36
CA ASP A 171 -12.43 -14.97 2.96
C ASP A 171 -13.89 -14.59 2.64
N ASN A 172 -14.36 -13.44 3.11
CA ASN A 172 -15.69 -12.91 2.86
C ASN A 172 -15.59 -11.45 2.42
N PRO A 173 -15.39 -11.16 1.13
CA PRO A 173 -15.15 -9.80 0.67
C PRO A 173 -16.36 -8.91 0.92
N VAL A 174 -16.07 -7.67 1.34
CA VAL A 174 -17.02 -6.57 1.48
C VAL A 174 -17.37 -6.04 0.10
N THR A 175 -18.66 -5.92 -0.17
CA THR A 175 -19.18 -5.28 -1.39
C THR A 175 -19.14 -3.74 -1.28
N PRO A 176 -19.14 -2.99 -2.40
CA PRO A 176 -19.23 -1.54 -2.38
C PRO A 176 -20.39 -0.99 -1.54
N ASP A 177 -21.56 -1.62 -1.59
CA ASP A 177 -22.73 -1.17 -0.82
C ASP A 177 -22.59 -1.43 0.68
N GLN A 178 -21.99 -2.57 1.08
CA GLN A 178 -21.64 -2.83 2.48
C GLN A 178 -20.60 -1.83 2.98
N PHE A 179 -19.56 -1.56 2.17
CA PHE A 179 -18.52 -0.60 2.50
C PHE A 179 -19.08 0.81 2.73
N LYS A 180 -19.95 1.30 1.82
CA LYS A 180 -20.64 2.60 1.94
C LYS A 180 -21.42 2.72 3.23
N ARG A 181 -22.11 1.65 3.64
CA ARG A 181 -22.98 1.63 4.83
C ARG A 181 -22.23 1.31 6.12
N GLY A 182 -20.95 0.93 6.04
CA GLY A 182 -20.14 0.54 7.19
C GLY A 182 -20.44 -0.85 7.74
N TYR A 183 -21.05 -1.74 6.94
CA TYR A 183 -21.27 -3.12 7.32
C TYR A 183 -19.99 -3.93 7.08
N LEU A 184 -19.53 -4.62 8.12
CA LEU A 184 -18.44 -5.59 8.03
C LEU A 184 -19.01 -7.01 7.90
N PRO A 185 -18.31 -7.92 7.22
CA PRO A 185 -18.80 -9.28 7.00
C PRO A 185 -19.03 -10.00 8.33
N SER A 186 -20.11 -10.78 8.43
CA SER A 186 -20.26 -11.78 9.49
C SER A 186 -19.26 -12.91 9.25
N GLN A 187 -18.58 -13.37 10.31
CA GLN A 187 -17.41 -14.25 10.24
C GLN A 187 -17.60 -15.65 9.61
N LYS A 188 -18.76 -16.02 9.07
CA LYS A 188 -18.97 -17.37 8.54
C LYS A 188 -19.88 -17.38 7.32
N THR A 189 -19.35 -17.89 6.22
CA THR A 189 -20.11 -18.41 5.07
C THR A 189 -19.67 -19.84 4.82
N ASP A 190 -20.54 -20.65 4.21
CA ASP A 190 -20.24 -22.06 3.93
C ASP A 190 -19.26 -22.23 2.75
N THR A 191 -18.99 -21.16 1.99
CA THR A 191 -18.08 -21.13 0.84
C THR A 191 -17.25 -19.84 0.88
N PRO A 192 -16.03 -19.88 1.47
CA PRO A 192 -15.16 -18.72 1.50
C PRO A 192 -14.63 -18.38 0.11
N PHE A 193 -14.42 -17.09 -0.14
CA PHE A 193 -13.76 -16.59 -1.33
C PHE A 193 -12.27 -16.98 -1.32
N ALA A 194 -11.86 -17.76 -2.31
CA ALA A 194 -10.49 -18.26 -2.46
C ALA A 194 -9.56 -17.18 -3.03
N PHE A 195 -9.36 -16.07 -2.29
CA PHE A 195 -8.52 -14.96 -2.74
C PHE A 195 -7.07 -15.39 -2.96
N ARG A 196 -6.55 -16.34 -2.16
CA ARG A 196 -5.18 -16.86 -2.30
C ARG A 196 -4.95 -17.52 -3.65
N ASP A 197 -5.89 -18.35 -4.09
CA ASP A 197 -5.83 -19.03 -5.39
C ASP A 197 -5.95 -18.00 -6.53
N SER A 198 -6.85 -17.03 -6.37
CA SER A 198 -7.05 -15.95 -7.35
C SER A 198 -5.80 -15.10 -7.54
N ILE A 199 -5.14 -14.73 -6.44
CA ILE A 199 -3.86 -13.99 -6.48
C ILE A 199 -2.77 -14.87 -7.09
N GLN A 200 -2.66 -16.15 -6.71
CA GLN A 200 -1.63 -17.03 -7.27
C GLN A 200 -1.76 -17.14 -8.80
N VAL A 201 -2.99 -17.33 -9.30
CA VAL A 201 -3.26 -17.36 -10.74
C VAL A 201 -2.82 -16.07 -11.42
N LEU A 202 -3.12 -14.90 -10.83
CA LEU A 202 -2.68 -13.59 -11.34
C LEU A 202 -1.14 -13.47 -11.36
N MET A 203 -0.48 -13.90 -10.29
CA MET A 203 0.98 -13.81 -10.16
C MET A 203 1.71 -14.74 -11.12
N ASP A 204 1.09 -15.83 -11.55
CA ASP A 204 1.62 -16.77 -12.56
C ASP A 204 1.49 -16.24 -14.00
N LEU A 205 0.72 -15.18 -14.23
CA LEU A 205 0.60 -14.55 -15.55
C LEU A 205 1.85 -13.73 -15.90
N SER A 206 2.10 -13.55 -17.19
CA SER A 206 3.15 -12.62 -17.65
C SER A 206 2.82 -11.17 -17.27
N ASN A 207 3.85 -10.32 -17.15
CA ASN A 207 3.68 -8.90 -16.80
C ASN A 207 2.68 -8.15 -17.71
N ASP A 208 2.61 -8.49 -19.00
CA ASP A 208 1.68 -7.85 -19.92
C ASP A 208 0.25 -8.33 -19.75
N GLN A 209 0.06 -9.56 -19.27
CA GLN A 209 -1.26 -10.09 -18.92
C GLN A 209 -1.76 -9.52 -17.58
N GLN A 210 -0.87 -9.32 -16.60
CA GLN A 210 -1.23 -8.70 -15.32
C GLN A 210 -1.79 -7.28 -15.50
N LYS A 211 -1.22 -6.49 -16.42
CA LYS A 211 -1.67 -5.11 -16.74
C LYS A 211 -3.05 -5.02 -17.38
N ILE A 212 -3.61 -6.11 -17.90
CA ILE A 212 -4.95 -6.13 -18.49
C ILE A 212 -6.01 -6.34 -17.40
N HIS A 213 -5.60 -6.92 -16.27
CA HIS A 213 -6.47 -7.24 -15.13
C HIS A 213 -6.36 -6.24 -13.97
N THR A 214 -5.52 -5.21 -14.10
CA THR A 214 -5.38 -4.06 -13.19
C THR A 214 -5.91 -2.81 -13.87
#